data_AF-A0ABD1CDD6-F1
#
_entry.id   AF-A0ABD1CDD6-F1
#
_cell.length_a   1.000
_cell.length_b   1.000
_cell.length_c   1.000
_cell.angle_alpha   90.00
_cell.angle_beta   90.00
_cell.angle_gamma   90.00
#
_symmetry.space_group_name_H-M   'P 1'
#
loop_
_entity.id
_entity.type
_entity.pdbx_description
1 polymer ?
#
loop_
_entity_poly.entity_id
_entity_poly.type
_entity_poly.pdbx_seq_one_letter_code
_entity_poly.pdbx_strand_id
1 'polypeptide(L)'
;MSVVWEKGVQTGLIDPQRFVAITSTNAAKIFNLYPRKGRIAPGSDADVVIWDSKAVRTISAATHRQACDFNIFEGMKVHGVPEYVIVRGRVCVENGMLRVAEGHGQFVETPVYPPFVYDALNGVTDRNGDDKAARNGLQSLDLNQKHSDVDIPEPYSLPEKYIPGPALSVISVDSQVSTPHSARGHRPDGTKDMQQSTFSISEELDQSENRSCIRVKNPPGGKSSGFW
;
A
#
# COMPACT_ATOMS: atom_id res chain seq x y z
N MET A 1 -1.66 11.68 0.19
CA MET A 1 -1.07 13.01 0.44
C MET A 1 -2.12 14.08 0.70
N SER A 2 -3.06 14.39 -0.21
CA SER A 2 -4.03 15.48 -0.01
C SER A 2 -4.86 15.37 1.27
N VAL A 3 -5.29 14.17 1.66
CA VAL A 3 -6.02 13.97 2.93
C VAL A 3 -5.16 14.31 4.15
N VAL A 4 -3.88 13.95 4.14
CA VAL A 4 -2.94 14.27 5.23
C VAL A 4 -2.64 15.76 5.25
N TRP A 5 -2.53 16.40 4.09
CA TRP A 5 -2.39 17.85 3.99
C TRP A 5 -3.61 18.57 4.56
N GLU A 6 -4.81 18.18 4.14
CA GLU A 6 -6.08 18.74 4.61
C GLU A 6 -6.26 18.58 6.12
N LYS A 7 -6.03 17.38 6.66
CA LYS A 7 -6.32 17.10 8.07
C LYS A 7 -5.17 17.43 9.02
N GLY A 8 -3.95 17.54 8.50
CA GLY A 8 -2.75 17.80 9.28
C GLY A 8 -2.23 19.22 9.12
N VAL A 9 -1.91 19.61 7.89
CA VAL A 9 -1.25 20.90 7.62
C VAL A 9 -2.26 22.04 7.64
N GLN A 10 -3.38 21.89 6.93
CA GLN A 10 -4.40 22.94 6.83
C GLN A 10 -5.08 23.23 8.17
N THR A 11 -5.21 22.22 9.03
CA THR A 11 -5.73 22.37 10.40
C THR A 11 -4.70 22.94 11.38
N GLY A 12 -3.42 23.04 11.00
CA GLY A 12 -2.33 23.47 11.86
C GLY A 12 -1.81 22.43 12.85
N LEU A 13 -2.23 21.16 12.74
CA LEU A 13 -1.76 20.08 13.62
C LEU A 13 -0.29 19.71 13.37
N ILE A 14 0.14 19.78 12.12
CA ILE A 14 1.53 19.55 11.71
C ILE A 14 1.99 20.67 10.77
N ASP A 15 3.27 20.99 10.80
CA ASP A 15 3.86 21.91 9.84
C ASP A 15 4.17 21.20 8.50
N PRO A 16 4.37 21.95 7.41
CA PRO A 16 4.71 21.37 6.11
C PRO A 16 5.99 20.51 6.12
N GLN A 17 6.98 20.84 6.97
CA GLN A 17 8.21 20.05 7.05
C GLN A 17 7.93 18.68 7.69
N ARG A 18 7.10 18.62 8.74
CA ARG A 18 6.66 17.34 9.29
C ARG A 18 5.80 16.54 8.32
N PHE A 19 4.97 17.19 7.50
CA PHE A 19 4.26 16.52 6.41
C PHE A 19 5.21 15.79 5.46
N VAL A 20 6.30 16.44 5.04
CA VAL A 20 7.35 15.79 4.21
C VAL A 20 7.97 14.61 4.96
N ALA A 21 8.27 14.79 6.25
CA ALA A 21 8.89 13.76 7.07
C ALA A 21 8.04 12.48 7.15
N ILE A 22 6.73 12.60 7.44
CA ILE A 22 5.84 11.45 7.61
C ILE A 22 5.41 10.81 6.29
N THR A 23 5.43 11.55 5.17
CA THR A 23 5.01 11.03 3.87
C THR A 23 6.15 10.46 3.02
N SER A 24 7.41 10.81 3.32
CA SER A 24 8.55 10.38 2.50
C SER A 24 9.84 10.16 3.29
N THR A 25 10.36 11.17 4.00
CA THR A 25 11.71 11.13 4.58
C THR A 25 11.87 10.01 5.61
N ASN A 26 10.90 9.84 6.52
CA ASN A 26 10.99 8.81 7.55
C ASN A 26 10.90 7.41 6.95
N ALA A 27 10.04 7.19 5.95
CA ALA A 27 9.99 5.93 5.22
C ALA A 27 11.33 5.63 4.55
N ALA A 28 11.94 6.62 3.89
CA ALA A 28 13.25 6.45 3.28
C ALA A 28 14.35 6.13 4.32
N LYS A 29 14.32 6.74 5.50
CA LYS A 29 15.27 6.44 6.59
C LYS A 29 15.06 5.02 7.13
N ILE A 30 13.82 4.60 7.36
CA ILE A 30 13.47 3.27 7.87
C ILE A 30 13.88 2.17 6.86
N PHE A 31 13.60 2.37 5.57
CA PHE A 31 13.91 1.40 4.52
C PHE A 31 15.34 1.53 3.94
N ASN A 32 16.23 2.28 4.60
CA ASN A 32 17.62 2.46 4.19
C ASN A 32 17.83 3.04 2.78
N LEU A 33 16.94 3.94 2.37
CA LEU A 33 16.97 4.64 1.07
C LEU A 33 17.36 6.11 1.19
N TYR A 34 17.51 6.65 2.40
CA TYR A 34 17.89 8.03 2.63
C TYR A 34 19.42 8.22 2.46
N PRO A 35 19.92 9.29 1.79
CA PRO A 35 19.18 10.42 1.21
C PRO A 35 18.82 10.23 -0.28
N ARG A 36 19.07 9.06 -0.88
CA ARG A 36 18.72 8.79 -2.28
C ARG A 36 17.23 9.03 -2.56
N LYS A 37 16.35 8.71 -1.60
CA LYS A 37 14.91 9.01 -1.62
C LYS A 37 14.52 9.88 -0.43
N GLY A 38 13.41 10.62 -0.57
CA GLY A 38 12.81 11.38 0.53
C GLY A 38 13.60 12.62 0.96
N ARG A 39 14.53 13.11 0.12
CA ARG A 39 15.24 14.39 0.28
C ARG A 39 15.40 15.06 -1.08
N ILE A 40 15.24 16.38 -1.12
CA ILE A 40 15.64 17.20 -2.26
C ILE A 40 17.07 17.68 -1.98
N ALA A 41 18.05 17.02 -2.58
CA ALA A 41 19.46 17.37 -2.47
C ALA A 41 20.23 16.88 -3.72
N PRO A 42 21.38 17.48 -4.05
CA PRO A 42 22.27 16.93 -5.07
C PRO A 42 22.61 15.46 -4.77
N GLY A 43 22.52 14.60 -5.78
CA GLY A 43 22.76 13.16 -5.66
C GLY A 43 21.54 12.33 -5.25
N SER A 44 20.43 12.96 -4.84
CA SER A 44 19.15 12.26 -4.65
C SER A 44 18.47 11.96 -5.98
N ASP A 45 17.65 10.91 -6.03
CA ASP A 45 16.85 10.60 -7.20
C ASP A 45 15.80 11.72 -7.41
N ALA A 46 15.58 12.10 -8.67
CA ALA A 46 14.62 13.14 -9.05
C ALA A 46 13.16 12.66 -9.00
N ASP A 47 12.73 12.21 -7.82
CA ASP A 47 11.36 11.89 -7.46
C ASP A 47 10.77 13.06 -6.68
N VAL A 48 10.11 13.97 -7.40
CA VAL A 48 9.71 15.29 -6.90
C VAL A 48 8.24 15.53 -7.21
N VAL A 49 7.53 16.13 -6.27
CA VAL A 49 6.14 16.57 -6.46
C VAL A 49 6.11 18.09 -6.37
N ILE A 50 5.56 18.73 -7.40
CA ILE A 50 5.18 20.14 -7.35
C ILE A 50 3.78 20.19 -6.76
N TRP A 51 3.68 20.81 -5.59
CA TRP A 51 2.49 20.76 -4.74
C TRP A 51 1.85 22.14 -4.65
N ASP A 52 0.61 22.27 -5.13
CA ASP A 52 -0.18 23.48 -4.94
C ASP A 52 -0.97 23.33 -3.62
N SER A 53 -0.55 24.10 -2.60
CA SER A 53 -1.19 24.11 -1.28
C SER A 53 -2.56 24.80 -1.26
N LYS A 54 -2.86 25.65 -2.25
CA LYS A 54 -4.10 26.43 -2.32
C LYS A 54 -5.15 25.78 -3.22
N ALA A 55 -4.72 24.95 -4.17
CA ALA A 55 -5.64 24.17 -4.99
C ALA A 55 -6.55 23.32 -4.11
N VAL A 56 -7.84 23.33 -4.45
CA VAL A 56 -8.88 22.54 -3.79
C VAL A 56 -9.46 21.56 -4.79
N ARG A 57 -9.67 20.32 -4.34
CA ARG A 57 -10.42 19.32 -5.09
C ARG A 57 -11.36 18.55 -4.19
N THR A 58 -12.44 18.02 -4.78
CA THR A 58 -13.30 17.05 -4.12
C THR A 58 -12.86 15.65 -4.52
N ILE A 59 -12.63 14.77 -3.55
CA ILE A 59 -12.30 13.38 -3.83
C ILE A 59 -13.58 12.65 -4.27
N SER A 60 -13.48 11.92 -5.38
CA SER A 60 -14.56 11.08 -5.88
C SER A 60 -14.02 9.84 -6.61
N ALA A 61 -14.71 8.71 -6.46
CA ALA A 61 -14.48 7.48 -7.21
C ALA A 61 -14.57 7.71 -8.73
N ALA A 62 -15.44 8.62 -9.19
CA ALA A 62 -15.56 8.94 -10.62
C ALA A 62 -14.28 9.57 -11.21
N THR A 63 -13.40 10.15 -10.38
CA THR A 63 -12.23 10.92 -10.82
C THR A 63 -10.90 10.34 -10.36
N HIS A 64 -10.91 9.38 -9.41
CA HIS A 64 -9.68 8.76 -8.95
C HIS A 64 -9.06 7.89 -10.04
N ARG A 65 -7.82 7.46 -9.82
CA ARG A 65 -7.09 6.57 -10.75
C ARG A 65 -6.89 5.18 -10.17
N GLN A 66 -7.69 4.81 -9.17
CA GLN A 66 -7.69 3.46 -8.60
C GLN A 66 -8.59 2.56 -9.44
N ALA A 67 -8.37 1.24 -9.37
CA ALA A 67 -9.18 0.28 -10.11
C ALA A 67 -10.50 -0.06 -9.42
N CYS A 68 -10.65 0.29 -8.13
CA CYS A 68 -11.89 0.10 -7.39
C CYS A 68 -12.96 1.12 -7.81
N ASP A 69 -14.23 0.75 -7.66
CA ASP A 69 -15.40 1.55 -8.05
C ASP A 69 -15.96 2.44 -6.93
N PHE A 70 -15.33 2.42 -5.75
CA PHE A 70 -15.69 3.25 -4.61
C PHE A 70 -14.48 3.99 -4.03
N ASN A 71 -14.74 5.01 -3.22
CA ASN A 71 -13.71 5.73 -2.48
C ASN A 71 -14.18 5.99 -1.05
N ILE A 72 -13.39 5.63 -0.05
CA ILE A 72 -13.73 5.87 1.37
C ILE A 72 -13.75 7.36 1.74
N PHE A 73 -13.18 8.22 0.90
CA PHE A 73 -13.17 9.68 1.05
C PHE A 73 -14.13 10.39 0.09
N GLU A 74 -15.16 9.70 -0.41
CA GLU A 74 -16.14 10.27 -1.34
C GLU A 74 -16.71 11.61 -0.84
N GLY A 75 -16.73 12.62 -1.71
CA GLY A 75 -17.26 13.95 -1.39
C GLY A 75 -16.36 14.82 -0.49
N MET A 76 -15.20 14.31 -0.05
CA MET A 76 -14.30 15.08 0.80
C MET A 76 -13.60 16.18 -0.01
N LYS A 77 -13.80 17.45 0.40
CA LYS A 77 -13.02 18.59 -0.10
C LYS A 77 -11.67 18.61 0.59
N VAL A 78 -10.61 18.70 -0.19
CA VAL A 78 -9.22 18.71 0.30
C VAL A 78 -8.42 19.82 -0.37
N HIS A 79 -7.62 20.52 0.41
CA HIS A 79 -6.55 21.40 -0.04
C HIS A 79 -5.28 20.60 -0.30
N GLY A 80 -4.38 21.15 -1.12
CA GLY A 80 -3.12 20.48 -1.43
C GLY A 80 -3.30 19.44 -2.55
N VAL A 81 -2.97 19.85 -3.77
CA VAL A 81 -3.08 19.00 -4.96
C VAL A 81 -1.71 18.89 -5.64
N PRO A 82 -1.29 17.68 -6.05
CA PRO A 82 -0.09 17.53 -6.86
C PRO A 82 -0.36 18.05 -8.28
N GLU A 83 0.32 19.14 -8.67
CA GLU A 83 0.22 19.72 -10.01
C GLU A 83 1.11 18.95 -10.99
N TYR A 84 2.34 18.67 -10.56
CA TYR A 84 3.29 17.84 -11.29
C TYR A 84 3.83 16.73 -10.38
N VAL A 85 3.97 15.53 -10.94
CA VAL A 85 4.69 14.42 -10.32
C VAL A 85 5.81 14.00 -11.25
N ILE A 86 7.04 14.17 -10.77
CA ILE A 86 8.27 13.85 -11.49
C ILE A 86 8.83 12.58 -10.85
N VAL A 87 9.12 11.57 -11.68
CA VAL A 87 9.74 10.33 -11.24
C VAL A 87 11.01 10.15 -12.06
N ARG A 88 12.16 10.02 -11.39
CA ARG A 88 13.47 9.86 -12.01
C ARG A 88 13.76 10.88 -13.13
N GLY A 89 13.34 12.13 -12.91
CA GLY A 89 13.56 13.25 -13.83
C GLY A 89 12.59 13.31 -15.02
N ARG A 90 11.54 12.47 -15.06
CA ARG A 90 10.48 12.54 -16.07
C ARG A 90 9.16 12.98 -15.45
N VAL A 91 8.45 13.89 -16.12
CA VAL A 91 7.11 14.31 -15.73
C VAL A 91 6.13 13.17 -16.03
N CYS A 92 5.63 12.53 -14.97
CA CYS A 92 4.69 11.41 -15.07
C CYS A 92 3.24 11.84 -14.84
N VAL A 93 3.01 12.92 -14.11
CA VAL A 93 1.68 13.54 -13.97
C VAL A 93 1.83 15.03 -14.22
N GLU A 94 0.91 15.59 -15.00
CA GLU A 94 0.79 17.01 -15.28
C GLU A 94 -0.70 17.38 -15.28
N ASN A 95 -1.10 18.31 -14.41
CA ASN A 95 -2.48 18.83 -14.35
C ASN A 95 -3.55 17.72 -14.28
N GLY A 96 -3.29 16.67 -13.49
CA GLY A 96 -4.19 15.53 -13.33
C GLY A 96 -4.19 14.50 -14.47
N MET A 97 -3.40 14.73 -15.53
CA MET A 97 -3.20 13.78 -16.61
C MET A 97 -1.99 12.91 -16.33
N LEU A 98 -2.18 11.58 -16.40
CA LEU A 98 -1.11 10.60 -16.27
C LEU A 98 -0.42 10.42 -17.62
N ARG A 99 0.91 10.55 -17.63
CA ARG A 99 1.80 10.41 -18.80
C ARG A 99 2.97 9.49 -18.45
N VAL A 100 2.71 8.21 -18.29
CA VAL A 100 3.72 7.22 -17.94
C VAL A 100 3.61 5.99 -18.83
N ALA A 101 4.75 5.41 -19.19
CA ALA A 101 4.81 4.10 -19.84
C ALA A 101 4.86 3.00 -18.77
N GLU A 102 4.17 1.89 -19.03
CA GLU A 102 4.29 0.70 -18.19
C GLU A 102 5.75 0.25 -18.09
N GLY A 103 6.16 -0.21 -16.90
CA GLY A 103 7.55 -0.62 -16.65
C GLY A 103 8.55 0.52 -16.46
N HIS A 104 8.12 1.79 -16.39
CA HIS A 104 9.04 2.91 -16.10
C HIS A 104 9.66 2.82 -14.69
N GLY A 105 8.93 2.25 -13.73
CA GLY A 105 9.43 1.99 -12.38
C GLY A 105 10.56 0.97 -12.37
N GLN A 106 11.48 1.12 -11.43
CA GLN A 106 12.57 0.16 -11.22
C GLN A 106 12.56 -0.33 -9.78
N PHE A 107 12.93 -1.60 -9.59
CA PHE A 107 13.21 -2.13 -8.27
C PHE A 107 14.36 -1.35 -7.63
N VAL A 108 14.20 -1.06 -6.33
CA VAL A 108 15.22 -0.38 -5.53
C VAL A 108 15.59 -1.33 -4.41
N GLU A 109 16.82 -1.81 -4.43
CA GLU A 109 17.35 -2.66 -3.37
C GLU A 109 17.50 -1.87 -2.08
N THR A 110 17.03 -2.46 -0.97
CA THR A 110 17.09 -1.88 0.38
C THR A 110 18.14 -2.64 1.19
N PRO A 111 19.33 -2.04 1.46
CA PRO A 111 20.35 -2.70 2.23
C PRO A 111 19.86 -3.00 3.66
N VAL A 112 20.26 -4.17 4.18
CA VAL A 112 19.96 -4.58 5.56
C VAL A 112 20.62 -3.64 6.58
N TYR A 113 20.16 -3.71 7.83
CA TYR A 113 20.64 -2.89 8.96
C TYR A 113 20.54 -1.37 8.73
N PRO A 114 19.34 -0.82 8.46
CA PRO A 114 19.12 0.63 8.37
C PRO A 114 19.67 1.34 9.62
N PRO A 115 20.64 2.27 9.48
CA PRO A 115 21.19 3.02 10.59
C PRO A 115 20.11 3.69 11.43
N PHE A 116 19.09 4.27 10.78
CA PHE A 116 18.00 4.96 11.46
C PHE A 116 17.28 4.11 12.53
N VAL A 117 17.17 2.80 12.31
CA VAL A 117 16.53 1.86 13.24
C VAL A 117 17.56 1.24 14.18
N TYR A 118 18.64 0.68 13.63
CA TYR A 118 19.61 -0.11 14.42
C TYR A 118 20.53 0.75 15.28
N ASP A 119 20.79 2.00 14.91
CA ASP A 119 21.55 2.92 15.77
C ASP A 119 20.79 3.22 17.05
N ALA A 120 19.47 3.43 16.95
CA ALA A 120 18.63 3.66 18.12
C ALA A 120 18.68 2.46 19.08
N LEU A 121 18.64 1.24 18.55
CA LEU A 121 18.75 0.00 19.33
C LEU A 121 20.13 -0.17 19.99
N ASN A 122 21.18 0.26 19.30
CA ASN A 122 22.56 0.17 19.79
C ASN A 122 22.96 1.37 20.68
N GLY A 123 22.03 2.25 21.02
CA GLY A 123 22.29 3.45 21.83
C GLY A 123 23.13 4.52 21.11
N VAL A 124 23.25 4.44 19.78
CA VAL A 124 23.97 5.42 18.96
C VAL A 124 23.01 6.58 18.65
N THR A 125 23.23 7.72 19.31
CA THR A 125 22.32 8.87 19.24
C THR A 125 22.61 9.81 18.07
N ASP A 126 23.86 9.94 17.64
CA ASP A 126 24.31 10.97 16.71
C ASP A 126 25.26 10.43 15.64
N ARG A 127 24.71 10.06 14.47
CA ARG A 127 25.51 9.92 13.24
C ARG A 127 25.47 11.17 12.37
N ASN A 128 24.35 11.90 12.36
CA ASN A 128 24.14 13.17 11.65
C ASN A 128 23.04 13.98 12.36
N GLY A 129 23.20 15.32 12.47
CA GLY A 129 22.34 16.21 13.27
C GLY A 129 20.88 16.34 12.81
N ASP A 130 20.50 15.75 11.67
CA ASP A 130 19.19 15.88 11.02
C ASP A 130 18.09 14.95 11.59
N ASP A 131 18.41 14.14 12.61
CA ASP A 131 17.59 12.99 13.00
C ASP A 131 16.79 13.15 14.31
N LYS A 132 17.05 14.20 15.11
CA LYS A 132 16.44 14.33 16.45
C LYS A 132 14.90 14.34 16.41
N ALA A 133 14.29 15.09 15.49
CA ALA A 133 12.83 15.16 15.38
C ALA A 133 12.18 13.87 14.84
N ALA A 134 12.93 13.03 14.11
CA ALA A 134 12.42 11.78 13.54
C ALA A 134 12.44 10.62 14.56
N ARG A 135 13.33 10.68 15.56
CA ARG A 135 13.54 9.61 16.56
C ARG A 135 12.65 9.70 17.81
N ASN A 136 11.78 10.70 17.93
CA ASN A 136 10.97 10.93 19.14
C ASN A 136 10.13 9.71 19.63
N GLY A 137 9.90 8.68 18.79
CA GLY A 137 9.23 7.43 19.18
C GLY A 137 10.11 6.17 19.19
N LEU A 138 11.38 6.26 18.78
CA LEU A 138 12.32 5.13 18.69
C LEU A 138 13.23 5.00 19.91
N GLN A 139 13.40 6.08 20.69
CA GLN A 139 14.29 6.10 21.86
C GLN A 139 13.84 5.21 23.03
N SER A 140 12.61 4.68 22.99
CA SER A 140 12.04 3.82 24.03
C SER A 140 11.73 2.39 23.57
N LEU A 141 12.15 1.99 22.37
CA LEU A 141 11.92 0.63 21.87
C LEU A 141 13.03 -0.30 22.37
N ASP A 142 12.84 -0.87 23.55
CA ASP A 142 13.64 -1.98 24.04
C ASP A 142 13.14 -3.29 23.42
N LEU A 143 13.79 -3.77 22.35
CA LEU A 143 13.45 -5.02 21.69
C LEU A 143 13.73 -6.27 22.56
N ASN A 144 14.51 -6.13 23.63
CA ASN A 144 14.73 -7.20 24.61
C ASN A 144 13.67 -7.19 25.72
N GLN A 145 12.82 -6.17 25.76
CA GLN A 145 11.64 -6.18 26.60
C GLN A 145 10.68 -7.21 26.01
N LYS A 146 10.69 -8.42 26.58
CA LYS A 146 9.55 -9.34 26.45
C LYS A 146 8.35 -8.58 26.99
N HIS A 147 7.55 -7.97 26.13
CA HIS A 147 6.20 -7.57 26.47
C HIS A 147 5.45 -8.87 26.74
N SER A 148 5.47 -9.34 27.99
CA SER A 148 4.69 -10.50 28.42
C SER A 148 3.19 -10.21 28.36
N ASP A 149 2.80 -8.93 28.31
CA ASP A 149 1.40 -8.52 28.41
C ASP A 149 1.17 -7.32 27.47
N VAL A 150 1.03 -7.60 26.17
CA VAL A 150 0.21 -6.72 25.33
C VAL A 150 -1.20 -7.23 25.50
N ASP A 151 -2.04 -6.50 26.23
CA ASP A 151 -3.48 -6.74 26.24
C ASP A 151 -3.98 -6.54 24.80
N ILE A 152 -4.08 -7.64 24.06
CA ILE A 152 -4.82 -7.70 22.81
C ILE A 152 -6.26 -7.48 23.23
N PRO A 153 -6.92 -6.35 22.88
CA PRO A 153 -8.34 -6.23 23.11
C PRO A 153 -9.00 -7.42 22.41
N GLU A 154 -9.85 -8.15 23.13
CA GLU A 154 -10.53 -9.31 22.53
C GLU A 154 -11.06 -8.94 21.15
N PRO A 155 -10.89 -9.82 20.14
CA PRO A 155 -11.41 -9.55 18.82
C PRO A 155 -12.89 -9.20 18.96
N TYR A 156 -13.28 -8.03 18.46
CA TYR A 156 -14.66 -7.56 18.47
C TYR A 156 -15.59 -8.73 18.13
N SER A 157 -16.35 -9.17 19.13
CA SER A 157 -17.38 -10.18 18.95
C SER A 157 -18.41 -9.59 17.99
N LEU A 158 -18.49 -10.17 16.80
CA LEU A 158 -19.53 -9.80 15.84
C LEU A 158 -20.89 -10.04 16.51
N PRO A 159 -21.83 -9.08 16.45
CA PRO A 159 -23.16 -9.29 17.00
C PRO A 159 -23.79 -10.49 16.29
N GLU A 160 -24.34 -11.42 17.08
CA GLU A 160 -24.91 -12.70 16.63
C GLU A 160 -25.99 -12.57 15.54
N LYS A 161 -26.55 -11.36 15.35
CA LYS A 161 -27.52 -11.05 14.30
C LYS A 161 -27.27 -9.66 13.72
N TYR A 162 -26.99 -9.61 12.43
CA TYR A 162 -27.08 -8.40 11.62
C TYR A 162 -28.56 -8.02 11.47
N ILE A 163 -28.96 -6.87 11.99
CA ILE A 163 -30.27 -6.27 11.74
C ILE A 163 -30.04 -5.18 10.68
N PRO A 164 -30.50 -5.34 9.43
CA PRO A 164 -30.41 -4.29 8.43
C PRO A 164 -31.25 -3.09 8.90
N GLY A 165 -30.62 -1.91 8.96
CA GLY A 165 -31.30 -0.64 9.19
C GLY A 165 -32.24 -0.29 8.01
N PRO A 166 -33.22 0.60 8.23
CA PRO A 166 -34.32 0.85 7.31
C PRO A 166 -33.87 1.76 6.16
N ALA A 167 -33.05 1.25 5.26
CA ALA A 167 -32.75 1.88 3.99
C ALA A 167 -32.38 0.80 2.99
N LEU A 168 -33.39 0.04 2.54
CA LEU A 168 -33.48 -0.71 1.28
C LEU A 168 -34.69 -1.67 1.40
N SER A 169 -35.90 -1.11 1.43
CA SER A 169 -37.15 -1.89 1.38
C SER A 169 -38.07 -1.37 0.29
N VAL A 170 -37.62 -1.45 -0.96
CA VAL A 170 -38.51 -1.51 -2.13
C VAL A 170 -37.78 -2.34 -3.19
N ILE A 171 -38.16 -3.61 -3.32
CA ILE A 171 -38.43 -4.31 -4.58
C ILE A 171 -39.20 -5.57 -4.16
N SER A 172 -40.50 -5.52 -4.44
CA SER A 172 -41.41 -6.65 -4.30
C SER A 172 -40.99 -7.78 -5.22
N VAL A 173 -41.20 -8.98 -4.69
CA VAL A 173 -41.24 -10.27 -5.37
C VAL A 173 -42.20 -10.18 -6.58
N ASP A 174 -41.86 -10.92 -7.63
CA ASP A 174 -42.54 -11.08 -8.93
C ASP A 174 -42.18 -10.09 -10.05
N SER A 175 -41.05 -10.35 -10.72
CA SER A 175 -40.89 -10.10 -12.16
C SER A 175 -39.80 -11.00 -12.73
N GLN A 176 -40.19 -11.99 -13.52
CA GLN A 176 -39.27 -12.82 -14.30
C GLN A 176 -38.56 -11.95 -15.34
N VAL A 177 -37.23 -11.91 -15.29
CA VAL A 177 -36.39 -11.51 -16.43
C VAL A 177 -35.57 -12.72 -16.84
N SER A 178 -35.87 -13.21 -18.04
CA SER A 178 -35.19 -14.31 -18.72
C SER A 178 -33.86 -13.81 -19.31
N THR A 179 -32.75 -14.45 -18.95
CA THR A 179 -31.46 -14.30 -19.65
C THR A 179 -31.20 -15.55 -20.51
N PRO A 180 -30.99 -15.43 -21.84
CA PRO A 180 -30.60 -16.56 -22.68
C PRO A 180 -29.14 -16.97 -22.44
N HIS A 181 -28.90 -18.28 -22.53
CA HIS A 181 -27.69 -19.02 -22.21
C HIS A 181 -26.41 -18.69 -23.02
N SER A 182 -25.25 -18.87 -22.37
CA SER A 182 -24.10 -19.55 -22.97
C SER A 182 -23.35 -20.34 -21.90
N ALA A 183 -23.05 -21.60 -22.22
CA ALA A 183 -22.72 -22.69 -21.32
C ALA A 183 -21.41 -22.53 -20.53
N ARG A 184 -21.50 -22.30 -19.23
CA ARG A 184 -20.55 -22.81 -18.22
C ARG A 184 -21.29 -22.96 -16.89
N GLY A 185 -21.40 -24.20 -16.42
CA GLY A 185 -22.12 -24.54 -15.19
C GLY A 185 -21.55 -23.86 -13.95
N HIS A 186 -22.43 -23.70 -12.95
CA HIS A 186 -22.12 -23.23 -11.59
C HIS A 186 -21.01 -24.08 -10.96
N ARG A 187 -19.99 -23.44 -10.37
CA ARG A 187 -19.18 -24.07 -9.32
C ARG A 187 -20.00 -24.04 -8.03
N PRO A 188 -20.18 -25.16 -7.31
CA PRO A 188 -20.78 -25.10 -5.98
C PRO A 188 -19.81 -24.43 -4.99
N ASP A 189 -20.40 -23.76 -4.01
CA ASP A 189 -19.73 -22.96 -3.00
C ASP A 189 -18.72 -23.78 -2.17
N GLY A 190 -17.46 -23.32 -2.21
CA GLY A 190 -16.85 -22.77 -1.00
C GLY A 190 -16.46 -23.68 0.18
N THR A 191 -16.51 -25.01 0.13
CA THR A 191 -15.80 -25.85 1.11
C THR A 191 -14.45 -26.31 0.56
N LYS A 192 -13.37 -25.89 1.23
CA LYS A 192 -12.02 -26.46 1.02
C LYS A 192 -12.04 -27.91 1.49
N ASP A 193 -11.89 -28.86 0.58
CA ASP A 193 -11.66 -30.26 0.93
C ASP A 193 -10.22 -30.42 1.46
N MET A 194 -10.10 -30.63 2.77
CA MET A 194 -8.81 -30.77 3.46
C MET A 194 -8.15 -32.14 3.21
N GLN A 195 -8.86 -33.10 2.59
CA GLN A 195 -8.33 -34.44 2.34
C GLN A 195 -7.75 -34.63 0.93
N GLN A 196 -7.76 -33.59 0.08
CA GLN A 196 -7.13 -33.63 -1.26
C GLN A 196 -5.98 -32.64 -1.47
N SER A 197 -5.47 -32.01 -0.41
CA SER A 197 -4.25 -31.20 -0.50
C SER A 197 -3.00 -32.08 -0.54
N THR A 198 -2.24 -32.02 -1.63
CA THR A 198 -0.93 -32.70 -1.76
C THR A 198 0.24 -31.91 -1.16
N PHE A 199 -0.04 -30.84 -0.41
CA PHE A 199 0.98 -30.11 0.35
C PHE A 199 1.05 -30.63 1.78
N SER A 200 2.00 -31.53 2.05
CA SER A 200 2.43 -31.82 3.42
C SER A 200 3.58 -30.89 3.80
N ILE A 201 3.34 -30.02 4.78
CA ILE A 201 4.38 -29.35 5.55
C ILE A 201 4.60 -30.21 6.78
N SER A 202 5.43 -31.23 6.62
CA SER A 202 6.08 -31.93 7.72
C SER A 202 7.56 -31.75 7.51
N GLU A 203 8.28 -31.37 8.56
CA GLU A 203 9.73 -31.25 8.59
C GLU A 203 10.37 -32.65 8.54
N GLU A 204 10.26 -33.32 7.39
CA GLU A 204 11.05 -34.51 7.08
C GLU A 204 12.06 -34.12 5.99
N LEU A 205 13.35 -34.20 6.35
CA LEU A 205 14.47 -34.05 5.43
C LEU A 205 14.39 -35.16 4.36
N ASP A 206 13.82 -34.82 3.20
CA ASP A 206 13.77 -35.70 2.05
C ASP A 206 15.17 -35.87 1.43
N GLN A 207 15.75 -37.06 1.57
CA GLN A 207 17.06 -37.45 1.02
C GLN A 207 16.96 -38.17 -0.33
N SER A 208 15.90 -37.94 -1.12
CA SER A 208 15.78 -38.56 -2.45
C SER A 208 16.40 -37.69 -3.56
N GLU A 209 17.47 -38.18 -4.21
CA GLU A 209 18.21 -37.44 -5.26
C GLU A 209 17.46 -37.28 -6.59
N ASN A 210 16.25 -37.83 -6.76
CA ASN A 210 15.51 -37.71 -8.01
C ASN A 210 13.99 -37.65 -7.80
N ARG A 211 13.41 -36.45 -7.92
CA ARG A 211 11.96 -36.27 -8.12
C ARG A 211 11.67 -36.00 -9.60
N SER A 212 10.72 -36.72 -10.19
CA SER A 212 10.20 -36.41 -11.52
C SER A 212 9.37 -35.13 -11.46
N CYS A 213 9.90 -34.03 -11.99
CA CYS A 213 9.14 -32.79 -12.14
C CYS A 213 8.39 -32.79 -13.48
N ILE A 214 7.07 -32.59 -13.45
CA ILE A 214 6.31 -32.27 -14.66
C ILE A 214 6.62 -30.81 -15.01
N ARG A 215 7.49 -30.60 -16.00
CA ARG A 215 7.83 -29.28 -16.50
C ARG A 215 6.67 -28.77 -17.37
N VAL A 216 5.78 -27.99 -16.78
CA VAL A 216 4.69 -27.33 -17.51
C VAL A 216 5.30 -26.24 -18.40
N LYS A 217 5.45 -26.53 -19.71
CA LYS A 217 5.71 -25.50 -20.72
C LYS A 217 4.37 -24.84 -21.07
N ASN A 218 4.26 -23.55 -20.75
CA ASN A 218 3.10 -22.65 -20.95
C ASN A 218 2.01 -22.81 -19.87
N PRO A 219 2.09 -22.06 -18.76
CA PRO A 219 0.96 -21.92 -17.86
C PRO A 219 -0.24 -21.25 -18.57
N PRO A 220 -1.48 -21.45 -18.10
CA PRO A 220 -2.68 -20.95 -18.75
C PRO A 220 -2.76 -19.42 -18.60
N GLY A 221 -2.16 -18.72 -19.57
CA GLY A 221 -2.13 -17.26 -19.67
C GLY A 221 -1.71 -16.72 -21.05
N GLY A 222 -1.52 -17.60 -22.04
CA GLY A 222 -1.20 -17.20 -23.42
C GLY A 222 0.23 -16.72 -23.63
N LYS A 223 0.78 -17.00 -24.81
CA LYS A 223 2.06 -16.43 -25.28
C LYS A 223 1.75 -15.07 -25.89
N SER A 224 2.43 -13.99 -25.47
CA SER A 224 2.43 -12.75 -26.24
C SER A 224 3.26 -12.96 -27.51
N SER A 225 2.62 -12.92 -28.66
CA SER A 225 3.27 -12.81 -29.96
C SER A 225 2.89 -11.46 -30.55
N GLY A 226 3.85 -10.56 -30.71
CA GLY A 226 3.61 -9.31 -31.42
C GLY A 226 4.71 -8.28 -31.20
N PHE A 227 5.62 -8.19 -32.16
CA PHE A 227 6.47 -7.04 -32.43
C PHE A 227 5.62 -5.78 -32.61
N TRP A 228 5.99 -4.68 -31.95
CA TRP A 228 6.36 -3.34 -32.46
C TRP A 228 6.65 -2.43 -31.26
#